data_AF-D8QLD5-F1
#
_entry.id   AF-D8QLD5-F1
#
_cell.length_a   1.000
_cell.length_b   1.000
_cell.length_c   1.000
_cell.angle_alpha   90.00
_cell.angle_beta   90.00
_cell.angle_gamma   90.00
#
_symmetry.space_group_name_H-M   'P 1'
#
loop_
_entity.id
_entity.type
_entity.pdbx_description
1 polymer ?
#
loop_
_entity_poly.entity_id
_entity_poly.type
_entity_poly.pdbx_seq_one_letter_code
_entity_poly.pdbx_strand_id
1 'polypeptide(L)'
;MEPVTKALREMVLVSGLSSNVSLDAKRKDKVAVSSQHLAFENIILLLTHHGRYHEAGVVHGNMLDAGFIPSPATNADMLVIALAADPSDERAIHTELAECFKRSIFADQDLPPLISLMKRLGHPPSVIIPVVGIYLAVKTQDPSYRPTQGLISDFVELQMQAGMEQEARITLRQYHGRTLDASLENQAELLSSLTGHDENDAEADTRLVRAGLRLATQRDDPDAGVDVHILNAILHRQIAHERWELAFALYGVLVELGARTPVRPDGETFQAVFYATTLLYKPVVATRNAARKQELAQRVPENAVPPWRVFQDMMRWQFNKAYERPDSSAALAQASLVSALRALLATEDYAGTWVALRQFAERGLAVPPQAYLYVVRHLTKQIRNSVAATHAEVSSYAAAVERGTVQPRERDPISRWYAHLIGEDSTLDLADDAAVAARLLARGQEPIEELADPPSTSEQDAAAPILPTYAHMTLKKVLPPRTFLPPTPLENLMRRAVLLSAPKAKRWEYDGRPEQARAMVQEKLDEAWRAMVPEGLEYWTWRQDWRRVVPARHRRRR
;
A
#
# COMPACT_ATOMS: atom_id res chain seq x y z
N MET A 1 -24.35 -21.92 -7.34
CA MET A 1 -23.38 -21.82 -8.45
C MET A 1 -23.91 -22.52 -9.70
N GLU A 2 -24.46 -23.74 -9.62
CA GLU A 2 -25.10 -24.44 -10.77
C GLU A 2 -26.21 -23.69 -11.53
N PRO A 3 -27.09 -22.86 -10.92
CA PRO A 3 -28.10 -22.13 -11.70
C PRO A 3 -27.53 -20.92 -12.47
N VAL A 4 -26.37 -20.39 -12.06
CA VAL A 4 -25.69 -19.27 -12.75
C VAL A 4 -24.99 -19.77 -14.01
N THR A 5 -24.30 -20.91 -13.91
CA THR A 5 -23.72 -21.58 -15.07
C THR A 5 -24.77 -22.07 -16.06
N LYS A 6 -25.99 -22.41 -15.60
CA LYS A 6 -27.10 -22.78 -16.51
C LYS A 6 -27.63 -21.58 -17.30
N ALA A 7 -27.95 -20.46 -16.65
CA ALA A 7 -28.42 -19.25 -17.33
C ALA A 7 -27.35 -18.64 -18.27
N LEU A 8 -26.07 -18.70 -17.89
CA LEU A 8 -24.96 -18.23 -18.72
C LEU A 8 -24.62 -19.19 -19.88
N ARG A 9 -24.78 -20.52 -19.72
CA ARG A 9 -24.66 -21.48 -20.83
C ARG A 9 -25.82 -21.36 -21.81
N GLU A 10 -27.03 -21.05 -21.34
CA GLU A 10 -28.18 -20.77 -22.20
C GLU A 10 -27.96 -19.46 -23.01
N MET A 11 -27.26 -18.46 -22.46
CA MET A 11 -26.82 -17.26 -23.20
C MET A 11 -25.87 -17.58 -24.37
N VAL A 12 -24.85 -18.42 -24.16
CA VAL A 12 -23.86 -18.78 -25.21
C VAL A 12 -24.51 -19.59 -26.36
N LEU A 13 -25.56 -20.37 -26.06
CA LEU A 13 -26.26 -21.20 -27.05
C LEU A 13 -27.28 -20.41 -27.90
N VAL A 14 -27.86 -19.33 -27.38
CA VAL A 14 -28.86 -18.53 -28.11
C VAL A 14 -28.21 -17.62 -29.18
N SER A 15 -26.99 -17.12 -28.96
CA SER A 15 -26.23 -16.33 -29.94
C SER A 15 -25.92 -17.11 -31.24
N GLY A 16 -25.78 -18.44 -31.18
CA GLY A 16 -25.51 -19.29 -32.34
C GLY A 16 -26.71 -19.49 -33.28
N LEU A 17 -27.93 -19.22 -32.83
CA LEU A 17 -29.17 -19.45 -33.60
C LEU A 17 -29.68 -18.21 -34.35
N SER A 18 -29.05 -17.04 -34.16
CA SER A 18 -29.50 -15.76 -34.72
C SER A 18 -29.05 -15.49 -36.17
N SER A 19 -28.38 -16.45 -36.84
CA SER A 19 -27.88 -16.26 -38.22
C SER A 19 -28.87 -16.60 -39.33
N ASN A 20 -30.10 -17.06 -39.02
CA ASN A 20 -31.06 -17.55 -40.03
C ASN A 20 -32.47 -16.95 -39.94
N VAL A 21 -32.63 -15.70 -39.49
CA VAL A 21 -33.92 -14.99 -39.62
C VAL A 21 -33.85 -13.95 -40.74
N SER A 22 -34.49 -14.33 -41.84
CA SER A 22 -34.71 -13.58 -43.07
C SER A 22 -35.17 -12.13 -42.86
N LEU A 23 -34.49 -11.24 -43.58
CA LEU A 23 -34.99 -10.01 -44.22
C LEU A 23 -36.53 -9.84 -44.20
N ASP A 24 -37.03 -8.97 -43.32
CA ASP A 24 -38.09 -7.98 -43.64
C ASP A 24 -38.47 -7.17 -42.40
N ALA A 25 -37.66 -6.16 -42.07
CA ALA A 25 -38.10 -5.07 -41.19
C ALA A 25 -37.22 -3.81 -41.38
N LYS A 26 -37.33 -3.18 -42.55
CA LYS A 26 -36.98 -1.75 -42.68
C LYS A 26 -38.01 -0.92 -41.90
N ARG A 27 -37.82 -0.76 -40.59
CA ARG A 27 -38.52 0.27 -39.81
C ARG A 27 -37.53 0.97 -38.89
N LYS A 28 -37.35 2.26 -39.19
CA LYS A 28 -36.48 3.21 -38.49
C LYS A 28 -36.53 3.05 -36.97
N ASP A 29 -35.34 2.88 -36.41
CA ASP A 29 -35.01 2.89 -35.00
C ASP A 29 -35.48 4.16 -34.28
N LYS A 30 -36.52 4.01 -33.48
CA LYS A 30 -36.65 4.66 -32.17
C LYS A 30 -37.26 3.62 -31.25
N VAL A 31 -36.42 2.73 -30.71
CA VAL A 31 -36.80 1.87 -29.59
C VAL A 31 -37.16 2.81 -28.44
N ALA A 32 -38.46 2.97 -28.17
CA ALA A 32 -38.92 3.67 -26.98
C ALA A 32 -38.43 2.87 -25.78
N VAL A 33 -37.45 3.40 -25.06
CA VAL A 33 -36.92 2.78 -23.84
C VAL A 33 -38.05 2.79 -22.81
N SER A 34 -38.65 1.63 -22.57
CA SER A 34 -39.68 1.46 -21.53
C SER A 34 -39.07 1.77 -20.16
N SER A 35 -39.83 2.40 -19.27
CA SER A 35 -39.40 2.67 -17.88
C SER A 35 -38.98 1.38 -17.15
N GLN A 36 -39.53 0.23 -17.56
CA GLN A 36 -39.18 -1.09 -17.03
C GLN A 36 -37.77 -1.55 -17.46
N HIS A 37 -37.36 -1.26 -18.70
CA HIS A 37 -36.01 -1.58 -19.18
C HIS A 37 -34.94 -0.85 -18.35
N LEU A 38 -35.12 0.46 -18.13
CA LEU A 38 -34.23 1.25 -17.28
C LEU A 38 -34.24 0.78 -15.82
N ALA A 39 -35.37 0.27 -15.33
CA ALA A 39 -35.45 -0.28 -13.99
C ALA A 39 -34.58 -1.53 -13.85
N PHE A 40 -34.61 -2.45 -14.82
CA PHE A 40 -33.73 -3.63 -14.83
C PHE A 40 -32.26 -3.22 -14.85
N GLU A 41 -31.87 -2.33 -15.76
CA GLU A 41 -30.50 -1.81 -15.89
C GLU A 41 -29.98 -1.20 -14.58
N ASN A 42 -30.76 -0.31 -13.97
CA ASN A 42 -30.39 0.35 -12.73
C ASN A 42 -30.29 -0.63 -11.55
N ILE A 43 -31.16 -1.64 -11.50
CA ILE A 43 -31.11 -2.69 -10.46
C ILE A 43 -29.85 -3.53 -10.64
N ILE A 44 -29.52 -3.94 -11.87
CA ILE A 44 -28.31 -4.72 -12.16
C ILE A 44 -27.07 -3.91 -11.76
N LEU A 45 -26.96 -2.65 -12.20
CA LEU A 45 -25.86 -1.75 -11.85
C LEU A 45 -25.70 -1.61 -10.32
N LEU A 46 -26.81 -1.39 -9.61
CA LEU A 46 -26.82 -1.27 -8.14
C LEU A 46 -26.35 -2.57 -7.46
N LEU A 47 -26.82 -3.73 -7.93
CA LEU A 47 -26.43 -5.03 -7.38
C LEU A 47 -24.94 -5.32 -7.61
N THR A 48 -24.44 -5.05 -8.82
CA THR A 48 -23.02 -5.18 -9.17
C THR A 48 -22.15 -4.26 -8.30
N HIS A 49 -22.55 -3.00 -8.11
CA HIS A 49 -21.84 -2.06 -7.25
C HIS A 49 -21.76 -2.53 -5.78
N HIS A 50 -22.78 -3.23 -5.29
CA HIS A 50 -22.82 -3.80 -3.94
C HIS A 50 -22.22 -5.22 -3.83
N GLY A 51 -21.60 -5.76 -4.90
CA GLY A 51 -21.01 -7.09 -4.90
C GLY A 51 -22.02 -8.24 -4.86
N ARG A 52 -23.28 -7.97 -5.23
CA ARG A 52 -24.40 -8.92 -5.25
C ARG A 52 -24.52 -9.58 -6.63
N TYR A 53 -23.41 -10.17 -7.09
CA TYR A 53 -23.26 -10.61 -8.49
C TYR A 53 -24.22 -11.73 -8.89
N HIS A 54 -24.55 -12.63 -7.96
CA HIS A 54 -25.51 -13.70 -8.22
C HIS A 54 -26.90 -13.13 -8.51
N GLU A 55 -27.37 -12.22 -7.66
CA GLU A 55 -28.65 -11.56 -7.85
C GLU A 55 -28.67 -10.70 -9.11
N ALA A 56 -27.57 -10.03 -9.45
CA ALA A 56 -27.44 -9.28 -10.70
C ALA A 56 -27.66 -10.19 -11.92
N GLY A 57 -27.04 -11.38 -11.93
CA GLY A 57 -27.25 -12.37 -13.00
C GLY A 57 -28.69 -12.88 -13.09
N VAL A 58 -29.39 -13.08 -11.96
CA VAL A 58 -30.82 -13.47 -11.95
C VAL A 58 -31.69 -12.36 -12.54
N VAL A 59 -31.43 -11.09 -12.18
CA VAL A 59 -32.19 -9.95 -12.70
C VAL A 59 -31.93 -9.77 -14.20
N HIS A 60 -30.70 -9.98 -14.65
CA HIS A 60 -30.33 -9.96 -16.08
C HIS A 60 -31.03 -11.08 -16.86
N GLY A 61 -31.09 -12.31 -16.34
CA GLY A 61 -31.89 -13.39 -16.94
C GLY A 61 -33.37 -13.03 -17.07
N ASN A 62 -33.97 -12.50 -16.00
CA ASN A 62 -35.37 -12.03 -16.05
C ASN A 62 -35.60 -10.91 -17.07
N MET A 63 -34.60 -10.04 -17.28
CA MET A 63 -34.65 -8.98 -18.29
C MET A 63 -34.70 -9.58 -19.70
N LEU A 64 -33.87 -10.60 -19.98
CA LEU A 64 -33.88 -11.33 -21.25
C LEU A 64 -35.18 -12.10 -21.46
N ASP A 65 -35.69 -12.80 -20.44
CA ASP A 65 -36.95 -13.54 -20.49
C ASP A 65 -38.16 -12.62 -20.76
N ALA A 66 -38.09 -11.37 -20.27
CA ALA A 66 -39.07 -10.34 -20.55
C ALA A 66 -38.95 -9.72 -21.95
N GLY A 67 -37.99 -10.19 -22.78
CA GLY A 67 -37.76 -9.73 -24.14
C GLY A 67 -37.05 -8.38 -24.23
N PHE A 68 -36.44 -7.92 -23.14
CA PHE A 68 -35.68 -6.66 -23.14
C PHE A 68 -34.23 -6.91 -23.57
N ILE A 69 -33.69 -6.02 -24.41
CA ILE A 69 -32.29 -6.09 -24.87
C ILE A 69 -31.43 -5.24 -23.92
N PRO A 70 -30.45 -5.83 -23.21
CA PRO A 70 -29.58 -5.07 -22.33
C PRO A 70 -28.63 -4.16 -23.10
N SER A 71 -28.15 -3.13 -22.41
CA SER A 71 -27.12 -2.25 -22.90
C SER A 71 -25.81 -3.02 -23.10
N PRO A 72 -24.95 -2.61 -24.05
CA PRO A 72 -23.67 -3.28 -24.28
C PRO A 72 -22.76 -3.25 -23.05
N ALA A 73 -22.81 -2.18 -22.25
CA ALA A 73 -22.06 -2.05 -21.01
C ALA A 73 -22.52 -3.08 -19.97
N THR A 74 -23.83 -3.18 -19.75
CA THR A 74 -24.40 -4.16 -18.81
C THR A 74 -24.14 -5.60 -19.24
N ASN A 75 -24.23 -5.89 -20.54
CA ASN A 75 -23.85 -7.20 -21.06
C ASN A 75 -22.37 -7.51 -20.83
N ALA A 76 -21.47 -6.55 -21.06
CA ALA A 76 -20.05 -6.73 -20.78
C ALA A 76 -19.78 -6.99 -19.28
N ASP A 77 -20.44 -6.25 -18.39
CA ASP A 77 -20.36 -6.48 -16.94
C ASP A 77 -20.79 -7.90 -16.56
N MET A 78 -21.92 -8.38 -17.11
CA MET A 78 -22.41 -9.74 -16.83
C MET A 78 -21.49 -10.83 -17.41
N LEU A 79 -20.93 -10.61 -18.60
CA LEU A 79 -19.96 -11.51 -19.22
C LEU A 79 -18.65 -11.60 -18.41
N VAL A 80 -18.18 -10.50 -17.86
CA VAL A 80 -17.02 -10.48 -16.95
C VAL A 80 -17.33 -11.20 -15.64
N ILE A 81 -18.53 -11.01 -15.06
CA ILE A 81 -18.96 -11.77 -13.89
C ILE A 81 -19.04 -13.27 -14.20
N ALA A 82 -19.51 -13.64 -15.39
CA ALA A 82 -19.54 -15.01 -15.87
C ALA A 82 -18.13 -15.62 -15.94
N LEU A 83 -17.16 -14.86 -16.44
CA LEU A 83 -15.76 -15.27 -16.52
C LEU A 83 -15.17 -15.55 -15.14
N ALA A 84 -15.57 -14.80 -14.11
CA ALA A 84 -15.17 -15.06 -12.72
C ALA A 84 -15.77 -16.35 -12.15
N ALA A 85 -16.99 -16.68 -12.56
CA ALA A 85 -17.73 -17.82 -12.05
C ALA A 85 -17.33 -19.15 -12.73
N ASP A 86 -17.10 -19.13 -14.05
CA ASP A 86 -16.71 -20.30 -14.83
C ASP A 86 -15.62 -19.96 -15.88
N PRO A 87 -14.33 -20.13 -15.52
CA PRO A 87 -13.23 -19.86 -16.45
C PRO A 87 -13.17 -20.81 -17.64
N SER A 88 -13.90 -21.92 -17.64
CA SER A 88 -13.82 -22.92 -18.72
C SER A 88 -14.41 -22.42 -20.04
N ASP A 89 -15.31 -21.43 -19.99
CA ASP A 89 -15.99 -20.83 -21.14
C ASP A 89 -15.29 -19.55 -21.65
N GLU A 90 -14.04 -19.29 -21.25
CA GLU A 90 -13.29 -18.06 -21.56
C GLU A 90 -13.35 -17.64 -23.03
N ARG A 91 -13.15 -18.58 -23.97
CA ARG A 91 -13.16 -18.28 -25.41
C ARG A 91 -14.54 -17.84 -25.92
N ALA A 92 -15.60 -18.46 -25.41
CA ALA A 92 -16.97 -18.09 -25.78
C ALA A 92 -17.29 -16.68 -25.25
N ILE A 93 -16.92 -16.42 -23.98
CA ILE A 93 -17.11 -15.12 -23.34
C ILE A 93 -16.33 -14.02 -24.08
N HIS A 94 -15.09 -14.28 -24.48
CA HIS A 94 -14.28 -13.34 -25.27
C HIS A 94 -14.91 -13.01 -26.62
N THR A 95 -15.57 -13.98 -27.26
CA THR A 95 -16.27 -13.76 -28.53
C THR A 95 -17.49 -12.86 -28.32
N GLU A 96 -18.28 -13.10 -27.28
CA GLU A 96 -19.45 -12.27 -26.92
C GLU A 96 -19.05 -10.85 -26.48
N LEU A 97 -17.93 -10.71 -25.77
CA LEU A 97 -17.37 -9.39 -25.43
C LEU A 97 -16.98 -8.62 -26.68
N ALA A 98 -16.38 -9.29 -27.68
CA ALA A 98 -16.06 -8.65 -28.95
C ALA A 98 -17.32 -8.10 -29.65
N GLU A 99 -18.44 -8.84 -29.62
CA GLU A 99 -19.73 -8.37 -30.16
C GLU A 99 -20.30 -7.18 -29.37
N CYS A 100 -20.13 -7.15 -28.05
CA CYS A 100 -20.50 -6.00 -27.23
C CYS A 100 -19.70 -4.75 -27.63
N PHE A 101 -18.37 -4.89 -27.81
CA PHE A 101 -17.48 -3.78 -28.15
C PHE A 101 -17.64 -3.26 -29.59
N LYS A 102 -18.13 -4.09 -30.52
CA LYS A 102 -18.46 -3.66 -31.90
C LYS A 102 -19.56 -2.61 -31.94
N ARG A 103 -20.44 -2.57 -30.94
CA ARG A 103 -21.54 -1.61 -30.89
C ARG A 103 -20.99 -0.20 -30.64
N SER A 104 -21.47 0.78 -31.42
CA SER A 104 -21.03 2.19 -31.35
C SER A 104 -21.34 2.86 -30.01
N ILE A 105 -22.30 2.34 -29.26
CA ILE A 105 -22.72 2.85 -27.95
C ILE A 105 -21.65 2.58 -26.88
N PHE A 106 -20.84 1.53 -27.02
CA PHE A 106 -19.77 1.21 -26.08
C PHE A 106 -18.53 2.05 -26.42
N ALA A 107 -18.23 3.07 -25.63
CA ALA A 107 -17.14 4.03 -25.84
C ALA A 107 -15.94 3.78 -24.90
N ASP A 108 -14.86 4.54 -25.06
CA ASP A 108 -13.65 4.44 -24.21
C ASP A 108 -13.99 4.61 -22.72
N GLN A 109 -14.93 5.49 -22.41
CA GLN A 109 -15.38 5.78 -21.04
C GLN A 109 -16.04 4.60 -20.31
N ASP A 110 -16.52 3.60 -21.06
CA ASP A 110 -17.20 2.43 -20.50
C ASP A 110 -16.22 1.30 -20.10
N LEU A 111 -14.97 1.36 -20.60
CA LEU A 111 -13.97 0.33 -20.35
C LEU A 111 -13.30 0.42 -18.96
N PRO A 112 -12.92 1.60 -18.42
CA PRO A 112 -12.37 1.71 -17.07
C PRO A 112 -13.30 1.17 -15.97
N PRO A 113 -14.62 1.44 -15.98
CA PRO A 113 -15.55 0.80 -15.04
C PRO A 113 -15.56 -0.73 -15.13
N LEU A 114 -15.46 -1.29 -16.34
CA LEU A 114 -15.38 -2.72 -16.57
C LEU A 114 -14.08 -3.32 -16.01
N ILE A 115 -12.92 -2.68 -16.26
CA ILE A 115 -11.63 -3.08 -15.69
C ILE A 115 -11.68 -3.02 -14.15
N SER A 116 -12.27 -1.98 -13.58
CA SER A 116 -12.45 -1.83 -12.13
C SER A 116 -13.34 -2.95 -11.56
N LEU A 117 -14.42 -3.33 -12.27
CA LEU A 117 -15.23 -4.49 -11.91
C LEU A 117 -14.40 -5.78 -11.94
N MET A 118 -13.60 -6.02 -12.97
CA MET A 118 -12.72 -7.19 -13.05
C MET A 118 -11.74 -7.26 -11.86
N LYS A 119 -11.10 -6.13 -11.53
CA LYS A 119 -10.19 -6.03 -10.37
C LYS A 119 -10.94 -6.36 -9.06
N ARG A 120 -12.17 -5.86 -8.86
CA ARG A 120 -13.01 -6.16 -7.68
C ARG A 120 -13.44 -7.62 -7.59
N LEU A 121 -13.64 -8.29 -8.73
CA LEU A 121 -13.92 -9.73 -8.79
C LEU A 121 -12.68 -10.59 -8.50
N GLY A 122 -11.49 -9.97 -8.38
CA GLY A 122 -10.23 -10.65 -8.09
C GLY A 122 -9.58 -11.29 -9.32
N HIS A 123 -9.92 -10.84 -10.53
CA HIS A 123 -9.24 -11.31 -11.74
C HIS A 123 -7.77 -10.90 -11.73
N PRO A 124 -6.83 -11.82 -12.03
CA PRO A 124 -5.44 -11.46 -12.20
C PRO A 124 -5.24 -10.63 -13.48
N PRO A 125 -4.20 -9.79 -13.56
CA PRO A 125 -3.89 -9.00 -14.76
C PRO A 125 -3.86 -9.82 -16.05
N SER A 126 -3.40 -11.08 -15.99
CA SER A 126 -3.37 -12.00 -17.13
C SER A 126 -4.74 -12.31 -17.76
N VAL A 127 -5.84 -12.13 -17.02
CA VAL A 127 -7.21 -12.31 -17.52
C VAL A 127 -7.80 -10.98 -18.01
N ILE A 128 -7.39 -9.85 -17.42
CA ILE A 128 -7.86 -8.51 -17.80
C ILE A 128 -7.24 -8.06 -19.13
N ILE A 129 -5.95 -8.34 -19.33
CA ILE A 129 -5.20 -7.94 -20.54
C ILE A 129 -5.88 -8.43 -21.83
N PRO A 130 -6.28 -9.71 -21.98
CA PRO A 130 -7.01 -10.17 -23.16
C PRO A 130 -8.30 -9.39 -23.44
N VAL A 131 -9.08 -9.04 -22.41
CA VAL A 131 -10.35 -8.30 -22.56
C VAL A 131 -10.10 -6.90 -23.13
N VAL A 132 -9.11 -6.18 -22.59
CA VAL A 132 -8.70 -4.86 -23.11
C VAL A 132 -8.12 -4.98 -24.52
N GLY A 133 -7.32 -6.03 -24.77
CA GLY A 133 -6.79 -6.34 -26.09
C GLY A 133 -7.88 -6.59 -27.14
N ILE A 134 -8.95 -7.31 -26.78
CA ILE A 134 -10.12 -7.55 -27.65
C ILE A 134 -10.82 -6.22 -27.95
N TYR A 135 -11.05 -5.38 -26.94
CA TYR A 135 -11.64 -4.06 -27.14
C TYR A 135 -10.83 -3.22 -28.15
N LEU A 136 -9.53 -3.09 -27.92
CA LEU A 136 -8.64 -2.33 -28.80
C LEU A 136 -8.60 -2.93 -30.21
N ALA A 137 -8.56 -4.26 -30.34
CA ALA A 137 -8.58 -4.94 -31.63
C ALA A 137 -9.90 -4.72 -32.40
N VAL A 138 -11.02 -4.68 -31.70
CA VAL A 138 -12.33 -4.40 -32.30
C VAL A 138 -12.44 -2.93 -32.73
N LYS A 139 -12.10 -1.99 -31.85
CA LYS A 139 -12.24 -0.56 -32.15
C LYS A 139 -11.26 -0.06 -33.22
N THR A 140 -10.06 -0.62 -33.28
CA THR A 140 -9.07 -0.26 -34.33
C THR A 140 -9.44 -0.74 -35.73
N GLN A 141 -10.49 -1.54 -35.90
CA GLN A 141 -11.08 -1.81 -37.22
C GLN A 141 -11.68 -0.55 -37.85
N ASP A 142 -12.09 0.41 -37.03
CA ASP A 142 -12.44 1.76 -37.47
C ASP A 142 -11.14 2.60 -37.58
N PRO A 143 -10.72 3.00 -38.80
CA PRO A 143 -9.49 3.78 -38.99
C PRO A 143 -9.54 5.18 -38.35
N SER A 144 -10.73 5.70 -38.08
CA SER A 144 -10.94 6.99 -37.41
C SER A 144 -10.82 6.91 -35.90
N TYR A 145 -10.89 5.70 -35.33
CA TYR A 145 -10.76 5.50 -33.90
C TYR A 145 -9.34 5.87 -33.42
N ARG A 146 -9.30 6.61 -32.32
CA ARG A 146 -8.09 7.04 -31.62
C ARG A 146 -8.30 6.76 -30.14
N PRO A 147 -7.63 5.74 -29.56
CA PRO A 147 -7.80 5.46 -28.15
C PRO A 147 -7.29 6.64 -27.31
N THR A 148 -7.98 6.87 -26.20
CA THR A 148 -7.55 7.86 -25.20
C THR A 148 -6.19 7.45 -24.58
N GLN A 149 -5.37 8.45 -24.20
CA GLN A 149 -4.07 8.18 -23.57
C GLN A 149 -4.25 7.39 -22.27
N GLY A 150 -5.22 7.77 -21.43
CA GLY A 150 -5.50 7.09 -20.17
C GLY A 150 -5.75 5.58 -20.37
N LEU A 151 -6.52 5.21 -21.39
CA LEU A 151 -6.75 3.80 -21.71
C LEU A 151 -5.47 3.06 -22.08
N ILE A 152 -4.59 3.68 -22.88
CA ILE A 152 -3.32 3.05 -23.27
C ILE A 152 -2.37 2.96 -22.07
N SER A 153 -2.29 3.99 -21.24
CA SER A 153 -1.48 3.97 -20.01
C SER A 153 -1.96 2.89 -19.04
N ASP A 154 -3.27 2.79 -18.78
CA ASP A 154 -3.86 1.74 -17.94
C ASP A 154 -3.57 0.33 -18.51
N PHE A 155 -3.63 0.18 -19.83
CA PHE A 155 -3.36 -1.10 -20.48
C PHE A 155 -1.89 -1.51 -20.37
N VAL A 156 -0.97 -0.55 -20.58
CA VAL A 156 0.47 -0.74 -20.38
C VAL A 156 0.78 -1.06 -18.93
N GLU A 157 0.14 -0.38 -17.98
CA GLU A 157 0.27 -0.66 -16.56
C GLU A 157 -0.13 -2.10 -16.24
N LEU A 158 -1.29 -2.56 -16.74
CA LEU A 158 -1.74 -3.93 -16.59
C LEU A 158 -0.73 -4.94 -17.14
N GLN A 159 -0.16 -4.69 -18.32
CA GLN A 159 0.88 -5.51 -18.93
C GLN A 159 2.16 -5.54 -18.07
N MET A 160 2.60 -4.39 -17.56
CA MET A 160 3.76 -4.28 -16.66
C MET A 160 3.52 -5.05 -15.35
N GLN A 161 2.33 -4.93 -14.75
CA GLN A 161 1.94 -5.69 -13.55
C GLN A 161 1.92 -7.21 -13.80
N ALA A 162 1.62 -7.64 -15.03
CA ALA A 162 1.66 -9.05 -15.44
C ALA A 162 3.07 -9.55 -15.79
N GLY A 163 4.09 -8.68 -15.77
CA GLY A 163 5.45 -9.00 -16.22
C GLY A 163 5.60 -9.09 -17.76
N MET A 164 4.61 -8.60 -18.51
CA MET A 164 4.58 -8.56 -19.99
C MET A 164 5.21 -7.27 -20.52
N GLU A 165 6.46 -7.02 -20.14
CA GLU A 165 7.14 -5.75 -20.44
C GLU A 165 7.37 -5.55 -21.95
N GLN A 166 7.59 -6.63 -22.70
CA GLN A 166 7.80 -6.55 -24.14
C GLN A 166 6.50 -6.19 -24.89
N GLU A 167 5.37 -6.75 -24.46
CA GLU A 167 4.05 -6.44 -24.98
C GLU A 167 3.67 -4.99 -24.70
N ALA A 168 3.94 -4.49 -23.49
CA ALA A 168 3.78 -3.08 -23.12
C ALA A 168 4.48 -2.12 -24.09
N ARG A 169 5.72 -2.45 -24.50
CA ARG A 169 6.46 -1.67 -25.51
C ARG A 169 5.83 -1.73 -26.88
N ILE A 170 5.43 -2.93 -27.33
CA ILE A 170 4.78 -3.10 -28.62
C ILE A 170 3.51 -2.26 -28.67
N THR A 171 2.70 -2.32 -27.62
CA THR A 171 1.50 -1.50 -27.45
C THR A 171 1.83 -0.01 -27.54
N LEU A 172 2.80 0.50 -26.77
CA LEU A 172 3.17 1.91 -26.84
C LEU A 172 3.66 2.35 -28.21
N ARG A 173 4.52 1.56 -28.87
CA ARG A 173 4.99 1.86 -30.23
C ARG A 173 3.87 1.81 -31.26
N GLN A 174 2.94 0.87 -31.10
CA GLN A 174 1.80 0.71 -32.01
C GLN A 174 0.84 1.88 -31.93
N TYR A 175 0.64 2.45 -30.73
CA TYR A 175 -0.27 3.57 -30.50
C TYR A 175 0.43 4.94 -30.46
N HIS A 176 1.75 4.97 -30.60
CA HIS A 176 2.54 6.19 -30.74
C HIS A 176 2.08 6.99 -31.98
N GLY A 177 1.69 8.26 -31.77
CA GLY A 177 1.13 9.14 -32.81
C GLY A 177 -0.31 8.80 -33.25
N ARG A 178 -0.93 7.76 -32.66
CA ARG A 178 -2.33 7.36 -32.90
C ARG A 178 -3.24 7.63 -31.71
N THR A 179 -2.73 8.28 -30.68
CA THR A 179 -3.52 8.83 -29.58
C THR A 179 -3.76 10.31 -29.80
N LEU A 180 -4.76 10.85 -29.10
CA LEU A 180 -5.09 12.27 -29.16
C LEU A 180 -3.96 13.15 -28.59
N ASP A 181 -3.06 12.59 -27.77
CA ASP A 181 -2.00 13.31 -27.07
C ASP A 181 -0.57 12.84 -27.42
N ALA A 182 0.37 13.81 -27.45
CA ALA A 182 1.77 13.65 -27.82
C ALA A 182 2.69 13.18 -26.66
N SER A 183 2.15 12.57 -25.59
CA SER A 183 2.91 12.15 -24.40
C SER A 183 3.49 10.72 -24.49
N LEU A 184 2.92 9.86 -25.33
CA LEU A 184 3.30 8.44 -25.42
C LEU A 184 4.73 8.19 -25.93
N GLU A 185 5.32 9.10 -26.69
CA GLU A 185 6.71 8.98 -27.17
C GLU A 185 7.69 8.81 -26.03
N ASN A 186 7.52 9.65 -25.01
CA ASN A 186 8.42 9.70 -23.88
C ASN A 186 8.22 8.49 -22.94
N GLN A 187 6.99 7.98 -22.85
CA GLN A 187 6.67 6.75 -22.11
C GLN A 187 7.24 5.52 -22.84
N ALA A 188 7.12 5.47 -24.16
CA ALA A 188 7.70 4.44 -25.00
C ALA A 188 9.24 4.45 -24.92
N GLU A 189 9.87 5.62 -24.89
CA GLU A 189 11.32 5.76 -24.71
C GLU A 189 11.75 5.22 -23.34
N LEU A 190 11.10 5.64 -22.24
CA LEU A 190 11.35 5.15 -20.88
C LEU A 190 11.25 3.62 -20.78
N LEU A 191 10.18 3.04 -21.33
CA LEU A 191 9.99 1.60 -21.34
C LEU A 191 10.98 0.92 -22.28
N SER A 192 11.37 1.54 -23.40
CA SER A 192 12.40 1.03 -24.32
C SER A 192 13.83 1.02 -23.74
N SER A 193 14.12 1.83 -22.73
CA SER A 193 15.36 1.74 -21.94
C SER A 193 15.37 0.62 -20.90
N LEU A 194 14.22 0.02 -20.57
CA LEU A 194 14.12 -1.01 -19.51
C LEU A 194 14.54 -2.43 -19.97
N THR A 195 13.82 -3.10 -20.86
CA THR A 195 14.09 -4.45 -21.44
C THR A 195 15.06 -4.51 -22.63
N GLY A 196 15.95 -3.53 -22.83
CA GLY A 196 16.86 -3.52 -23.99
C GLY A 196 18.27 -4.05 -23.75
N HIS A 197 18.70 -4.11 -22.48
CA HIS A 197 20.13 -4.09 -22.17
C HIS A 197 20.50 -5.16 -21.15
N ASP A 198 21.68 -5.71 -21.36
CA ASP A 198 22.35 -6.63 -20.46
C ASP A 198 22.27 -6.07 -19.02
N GLU A 199 21.99 -6.92 -18.02
CA GLU A 199 21.77 -6.50 -16.62
C GLU A 199 23.02 -5.84 -15.98
N ASN A 200 24.10 -5.65 -16.74
CA ASN A 200 25.33 -4.97 -16.35
C ASN A 200 25.62 -3.68 -17.16
N ASP A 201 24.76 -3.25 -18.07
CA ASP A 201 25.00 -2.03 -18.85
C ASP A 201 24.62 -0.76 -18.07
N ALA A 202 25.61 -0.16 -17.41
CA ALA A 202 25.50 1.12 -16.72
C ALA A 202 25.06 2.29 -17.65
N GLU A 203 25.24 2.17 -18.96
CA GLU A 203 24.84 3.19 -19.93
C GLU A 203 23.32 3.19 -20.18
N ALA A 204 22.68 2.02 -20.11
CA ALA A 204 21.22 1.87 -20.19
C ALA A 204 20.53 2.55 -19.00
N ASP A 205 21.10 2.35 -17.81
CA ASP A 205 20.60 2.95 -16.57
C ASP A 205 20.72 4.46 -16.56
N THR A 206 21.85 4.97 -17.04
CA THR A 206 22.06 6.42 -17.17
C THR A 206 21.10 7.03 -18.21
N ARG A 207 20.77 6.29 -19.28
CA ARG A 207 19.73 6.69 -20.24
C ARG A 207 18.35 6.77 -19.61
N LEU A 208 18.01 5.83 -18.72
CA LEU A 208 16.74 5.79 -18.00
C LEU A 208 16.55 7.00 -17.09
N VAL A 209 17.57 7.32 -16.29
CA VAL A 209 17.57 8.52 -15.44
C VAL A 209 17.53 9.79 -16.30
N ARG A 210 18.28 9.86 -17.39
CA ARG A 210 18.24 11.00 -18.32
C ARG A 210 16.89 11.14 -19.02
N ALA A 211 16.21 10.04 -19.37
CA ALA A 211 14.88 10.07 -19.96
C ALA A 211 13.86 10.60 -18.94
N GLY A 212 13.92 10.14 -17.68
CA GLY A 212 13.13 10.71 -16.58
C GLY A 212 13.43 12.19 -16.33
N LEU A 213 14.70 12.61 -16.42
CA LEU A 213 15.11 14.01 -16.26
C LEU A 213 14.69 14.89 -17.46
N ARG A 214 14.77 14.36 -18.68
CA ARG A 214 14.27 15.02 -19.90
C ARG A 214 12.78 15.22 -19.81
N LEU A 215 12.05 14.23 -19.32
CA LEU A 215 10.63 14.37 -19.01
C LEU A 215 10.33 15.44 -17.96
N ALA A 216 11.23 15.63 -16.99
CA ALA A 216 11.11 16.69 -16.01
C ALA A 216 11.49 18.09 -16.51
N THR A 217 12.20 18.19 -17.64
CA THR A 217 12.77 19.44 -18.16
C THR A 217 12.16 19.88 -19.49
N GLN A 218 11.60 18.96 -20.27
CA GLN A 218 10.88 19.21 -21.52
C GLN A 218 9.38 19.08 -21.26
N ARG A 219 8.72 20.17 -20.84
CA ARG A 219 7.48 20.65 -21.51
C ARG A 219 6.85 21.84 -20.81
N ASP A 220 6.47 22.79 -21.67
CA ASP A 220 5.54 23.91 -21.46
C ASP A 220 4.06 23.46 -21.54
N ASP A 221 3.79 22.15 -21.57
CA ASP A 221 2.45 21.58 -21.73
C ASP A 221 2.06 20.74 -20.50
N PRO A 222 1.26 21.29 -19.57
CA PRO A 222 0.94 20.67 -18.29
C PRO A 222 0.09 19.40 -18.39
N ASP A 223 -0.55 19.16 -19.55
CA ASP A 223 -1.49 18.05 -19.74
C ASP A 223 -0.83 16.77 -20.28
N ALA A 224 0.39 16.85 -20.82
CA ALA A 224 1.13 15.70 -21.35
C ALA A 224 1.87 14.91 -20.24
N GLY A 225 1.17 14.60 -19.15
CA GLY A 225 1.75 13.98 -17.95
C GLY A 225 2.37 12.60 -18.19
N VAL A 226 3.53 12.36 -17.57
CA VAL A 226 4.11 11.03 -17.41
C VAL A 226 3.35 10.31 -16.31
N ASP A 227 3.00 9.05 -16.54
CA ASP A 227 2.32 8.27 -15.53
C ASP A 227 3.26 7.92 -14.35
N VAL A 228 2.83 8.24 -13.12
CA VAL A 228 3.55 7.89 -11.88
C VAL A 228 3.72 6.37 -11.76
N HIS A 229 2.78 5.58 -12.26
CA HIS A 229 2.82 4.13 -12.20
C HIS A 229 3.98 3.54 -13.01
N ILE A 230 4.31 4.14 -14.16
CA ILE A 230 5.47 3.75 -14.97
C ILE A 230 6.77 4.02 -14.18
N LEU A 231 6.87 5.19 -13.55
CA LEU A 231 8.04 5.55 -12.73
C LEU A 231 8.16 4.65 -11.49
N ASN A 232 7.04 4.27 -10.87
CA ASN A 232 7.00 3.29 -9.78
C ASN A 232 7.47 1.90 -10.24
N ALA A 233 7.03 1.43 -11.41
CA ALA A 233 7.48 0.14 -11.96
C ALA A 233 9.00 0.13 -12.20
N ILE A 234 9.54 1.20 -12.78
CA ILE A 234 10.98 1.38 -12.96
C ILE A 234 11.69 1.36 -11.59
N LEU A 235 11.20 2.13 -10.62
CA LEU A 235 11.76 2.21 -9.28
C LEU A 235 11.80 0.84 -8.60
N HIS A 236 10.71 0.09 -8.67
CA HIS A 236 10.62 -1.27 -8.14
C HIS A 236 11.64 -2.20 -8.79
N ARG A 237 11.82 -2.11 -10.11
CA ARG A 237 12.83 -2.89 -10.82
C ARG A 237 14.24 -2.56 -10.33
N GLN A 238 14.59 -1.27 -10.22
CA GLN A 238 15.92 -0.88 -9.73
C GLN A 238 16.19 -1.37 -8.30
N ILE A 239 15.16 -1.34 -7.45
CA ILE A 239 15.21 -1.88 -6.08
C ILE A 239 15.40 -3.40 -6.09
N ALA A 240 14.70 -4.12 -6.97
CA ALA A 240 14.80 -5.58 -7.06
C ALA A 240 16.19 -6.05 -7.51
N HIS A 241 16.87 -5.26 -8.34
CA HIS A 241 18.26 -5.51 -8.76
C HIS A 241 19.31 -4.90 -7.81
N GLU A 242 18.90 -4.43 -6.63
CA GLU A 242 19.79 -3.81 -5.62
C GLU A 242 20.60 -2.61 -6.15
N ARG A 243 20.11 -1.94 -7.21
CA ARG A 243 20.72 -0.75 -7.80
C ARG A 243 20.30 0.51 -7.05
N TRP A 244 20.74 0.60 -5.80
CA TRP A 244 20.30 1.61 -4.84
C TRP A 244 20.53 3.04 -5.33
N GLU A 245 21.69 3.35 -5.90
CA GLU A 245 22.03 4.67 -6.45
C GLU A 245 20.98 5.16 -7.45
N LEU A 246 20.61 4.33 -8.41
CA LEU A 246 19.64 4.68 -9.45
C LEU A 246 18.23 4.77 -8.90
N ALA A 247 17.86 3.87 -7.98
CA ALA A 247 16.57 3.91 -7.32
C ALA A 247 16.38 5.24 -6.54
N PHE A 248 17.38 5.67 -5.78
CA PHE A 248 17.31 6.95 -5.06
C PHE A 248 17.43 8.17 -5.97
N ALA A 249 18.18 8.08 -7.08
CA ALA A 249 18.20 9.14 -8.09
C ALA A 249 16.81 9.32 -8.72
N LEU A 250 16.16 8.22 -9.13
CA LEU A 250 14.82 8.24 -9.69
C LEU A 250 13.78 8.77 -8.69
N TYR A 251 13.90 8.38 -7.42
CA TYR A 251 13.07 8.94 -6.35
C TYR A 251 13.28 10.45 -6.20
N GLY A 252 14.52 10.94 -6.25
CA GLY A 252 14.83 12.36 -6.26
C GLY A 252 14.13 13.09 -7.41
N VAL A 253 14.22 12.53 -8.63
CA VAL A 253 13.53 13.06 -9.81
C VAL A 253 12.01 13.09 -9.61
N LEU A 254 11.41 12.04 -9.04
CA LEU A 254 9.98 11.99 -8.73
C LEU A 254 9.55 13.09 -7.74
N VAL A 255 10.35 13.34 -6.70
CA VAL A 255 10.08 14.41 -5.71
C VAL A 255 10.19 15.79 -6.35
N GLU A 256 11.19 16.02 -7.21
CA GLU A 256 11.34 17.28 -7.95
C GLU A 256 10.21 17.49 -8.97
N LEU A 257 9.80 16.43 -9.67
CA LEU A 257 8.67 16.42 -10.58
C LEU A 257 7.37 16.79 -9.86
N GLY A 258 7.12 16.21 -8.67
CA GLY A 258 5.92 16.49 -7.90
C GLY A 258 5.76 17.96 -7.50
N ALA A 259 6.88 18.68 -7.36
CA ALA A 259 6.89 20.11 -7.08
C ALA A 259 6.58 21.00 -8.28
N ARG A 260 6.73 20.49 -9.51
CA ARG A 260 6.58 21.26 -10.75
C ARG A 260 5.40 20.83 -11.60
N THR A 261 4.96 19.58 -11.43
CA THR A 261 4.03 18.89 -12.32
C THR A 261 2.93 18.19 -11.51
N PRO A 262 1.82 17.76 -12.14
CA PRO A 262 0.84 16.92 -11.47
C PRO A 262 1.36 15.51 -11.14
N VAL A 263 2.47 15.07 -11.74
CA VAL A 263 3.09 13.76 -11.50
C VAL A 263 3.82 13.79 -10.17
N ARG A 264 3.26 13.13 -9.16
CA ARG A 264 3.74 13.19 -7.78
C ARG A 264 4.04 11.80 -7.23
N PRO A 265 5.01 11.67 -6.31
CA PRO A 265 5.18 10.44 -5.54
C PRO A 265 3.88 10.03 -4.86
N ASP A 266 3.60 8.75 -4.82
CA ASP A 266 2.38 8.19 -4.25
C ASP A 266 2.67 7.11 -3.20
N GLY A 267 1.60 6.52 -2.66
CA GLY A 267 1.73 5.51 -1.62
C GLY A 267 2.54 4.28 -2.05
N GLU A 268 2.55 3.93 -3.33
CA GLU A 268 3.38 2.84 -3.85
C GLU A 268 4.85 3.29 -3.92
N THR A 269 5.11 4.50 -4.43
CA THR A 269 6.45 5.10 -4.42
C THR A 269 7.05 5.06 -3.02
N PHE A 270 6.33 5.57 -2.01
CA PHE A 270 6.84 5.62 -0.64
C PHE A 270 7.05 4.22 -0.06
N GLN A 271 6.15 3.27 -0.30
CA GLN A 271 6.34 1.88 0.14
C GLN A 271 7.59 1.25 -0.46
N ALA A 272 7.85 1.46 -1.76
CA ALA A 272 9.04 0.99 -2.44
C ALA A 272 10.32 1.57 -1.82
N VAL A 273 10.36 2.90 -1.62
CA VAL A 273 11.52 3.58 -1.04
C VAL A 273 11.73 3.22 0.43
N PHE A 274 10.67 3.06 1.23
CA PHE A 274 10.79 2.56 2.60
C PHE A 274 11.33 1.13 2.65
N TYR A 275 10.93 0.29 1.70
CA TYR A 275 11.49 -1.06 1.57
C TYR A 275 12.98 -1.01 1.23
N ALA A 276 13.38 -0.21 0.24
CA ALA A 276 14.77 -0.02 -0.15
C ALA A 276 15.65 0.50 1.00
N THR A 277 15.20 1.56 1.68
CA THR A 277 15.91 2.11 2.86
C THR A 277 16.01 1.09 4.00
N THR A 278 14.97 0.28 4.21
CA THR A 278 15.02 -0.80 5.20
C THR A 278 16.12 -1.82 4.87
N LEU A 279 16.24 -2.25 3.61
CA LEU A 279 17.26 -3.22 3.20
C LEU A 279 18.67 -2.63 3.33
N LEU A 280 18.83 -1.36 3.00
CA LEU A 280 20.11 -0.68 2.98
C LEU A 280 20.66 -0.39 4.38
N TYR A 281 19.83 0.16 5.27
CA TYR A 281 20.28 0.64 6.58
C TYR A 281 20.22 -0.43 7.69
N LYS A 282 19.35 -1.43 7.58
CA LYS A 282 19.21 -2.47 8.62
C LYS A 282 20.51 -3.23 8.90
N PRO A 283 21.34 -3.62 7.91
CA PRO A 283 22.62 -4.28 8.16
C PRO A 283 23.61 -3.39 8.91
N VAL A 284 23.63 -2.09 8.59
CA VAL A 284 24.50 -1.09 9.22
C VAL A 284 24.14 -0.94 10.70
N VAL A 285 22.85 -0.85 11.01
CA VAL A 285 22.36 -0.66 12.39
C VAL A 285 22.46 -1.94 13.21
N ALA A 286 22.16 -3.10 12.63
CA ALA A 286 22.19 -4.38 13.33
C ALA A 286 23.62 -4.85 13.70
N THR A 287 24.65 -4.33 13.03
CA THR A 287 26.04 -4.74 13.26
C THR A 287 26.64 -4.02 14.47
N ARG A 288 27.07 -4.80 15.47
CA ARG A 288 27.75 -4.28 16.67
C ARG A 288 29.23 -4.00 16.48
N ASN A 289 29.88 -4.69 15.54
CA ASN A 289 31.29 -4.49 15.26
C ASN A 289 31.48 -3.14 14.55
N ALA A 290 32.19 -2.21 15.19
CA ALA A 290 32.41 -0.86 14.68
C ALA A 290 33.10 -0.83 13.30
N ALA A 291 34.09 -1.70 13.08
CA ALA A 291 34.80 -1.78 11.79
C ALA A 291 33.87 -2.25 10.66
N ARG A 292 33.11 -3.33 10.91
CA ARG A 292 32.12 -3.84 9.94
C ARG A 292 30.97 -2.86 9.73
N LYS A 293 30.56 -2.13 10.77
CA LYS A 293 29.55 -1.07 10.66
C LYS A 293 30.03 0.07 9.74
N GLN A 294 31.29 0.48 9.87
CA GLN A 294 31.89 1.49 9.00
C GLN A 294 31.99 1.00 7.55
N GLU A 295 32.43 -0.25 7.33
CA GLU A 295 32.45 -0.86 5.99
C GLU A 295 31.05 -0.89 5.35
N LEU A 296 30.03 -1.34 6.09
CA LEU A 296 28.66 -1.37 5.59
C LEU A 296 28.10 0.03 5.34
N ALA A 297 28.45 1.01 6.19
CA ALA A 297 28.06 2.41 5.99
C ALA A 297 28.69 3.01 4.73
N GLN A 298 29.90 2.60 4.35
CA GLN A 298 30.53 3.03 3.09
C GLN A 298 29.87 2.43 1.85
N ARG A 299 29.09 1.33 1.98
CA ARG A 299 28.30 0.76 0.90
C ARG A 299 26.97 1.47 0.69
N VAL A 300 26.57 2.37 1.60
CA VAL A 300 25.37 3.18 1.46
C VAL A 300 25.66 4.27 0.43
N PRO A 301 24.91 4.35 -0.69
CA PRO A 301 25.07 5.41 -1.67
C PRO A 301 24.99 6.81 -1.07
N GLU A 302 25.75 7.75 -1.62
CA GLU A 302 25.74 9.15 -1.16
C GLU A 302 24.36 9.81 -1.33
N ASN A 303 23.60 9.40 -2.35
CA ASN A 303 22.25 9.90 -2.60
C ASN A 303 21.15 9.13 -1.86
N ALA A 304 21.50 8.17 -1.01
CA ALA A 304 20.51 7.40 -0.25
C ALA A 304 19.76 8.28 0.75
N VAL A 305 18.44 8.29 0.65
CA VAL A 305 17.59 9.11 1.51
C VAL A 305 17.27 8.35 2.81
N PRO A 306 17.44 8.94 4.01
CA PRO A 306 17.10 8.25 5.25
C PRO A 306 15.57 8.15 5.45
N PRO A 307 15.05 7.14 6.17
CA PRO A 307 13.61 6.92 6.31
C PRO A 307 12.82 8.12 6.84
N TRP A 308 13.36 8.87 7.80
CA TRP A 308 12.67 10.05 8.35
C TRP A 308 12.45 11.13 7.28
N ARG A 309 13.37 11.26 6.30
CA ARG A 309 13.23 12.20 5.20
C ARG A 309 12.22 11.71 4.17
N VAL A 310 12.22 10.42 3.85
CA VAL A 310 11.17 9.80 3.01
C VAL A 310 9.78 9.99 3.63
N PHE A 311 9.68 9.87 4.97
CA PHE A 311 8.45 10.16 5.70
C PHE A 311 8.04 11.63 5.61
N GLN A 312 8.98 12.55 5.76
CA GLN A 312 8.71 13.98 5.57
C GLN A 312 8.12 14.26 4.19
N ASP A 313 8.70 13.68 3.14
CA ASP A 313 8.20 13.83 1.77
C ASP A 313 6.85 13.12 1.58
N MET A 314 6.62 11.97 2.21
CA MET A 314 5.30 11.32 2.26
C MET A 314 4.23 12.23 2.86
N MET A 315 4.54 12.92 3.96
CA MET A 315 3.63 13.89 4.57
C MET A 315 3.35 15.06 3.64
N ARG A 316 4.34 15.54 2.88
CA ARG A 316 4.19 16.66 1.92
C ARG A 316 3.33 16.32 0.72
N TRP A 317 3.43 15.09 0.19
CA TRP A 317 2.83 14.71 -1.08
C TRP A 317 1.56 13.89 -0.93
N GLN A 318 1.57 12.85 -0.08
CA GLN A 318 0.47 11.89 0.01
C GLN A 318 -0.62 12.33 0.99
N PHE A 319 -0.23 12.95 2.11
CA PHE A 319 -1.16 13.34 3.17
C PHE A 319 -1.61 14.79 3.08
N ASN A 320 -1.02 15.59 2.19
CA ASN A 320 -1.36 16.99 2.01
C ASN A 320 -2.67 17.15 1.23
N LYS A 321 -3.61 17.88 1.82
CA LYS A 321 -4.95 18.13 1.29
C LYS A 321 -4.93 18.96 0.01
N ALA A 322 -3.91 19.80 -0.19
CA ALA A 322 -3.73 20.53 -1.45
C ALA A 322 -3.53 19.60 -2.66
N TYR A 323 -3.16 18.34 -2.40
CA TYR A 323 -2.85 17.33 -3.40
C TYR A 323 -3.81 16.13 -3.33
N GLU A 324 -5.05 16.39 -2.88
CA GLU A 324 -6.10 15.37 -2.79
C GLU A 324 -6.24 14.61 -4.11
N ARG A 325 -6.02 13.29 -4.05
CA ARG A 325 -6.31 12.39 -5.16
C ARG A 325 -7.68 11.77 -4.94
N PRO A 326 -8.58 11.81 -5.94
CA PRO A 326 -9.87 11.12 -5.87
C PRO A 326 -9.75 9.65 -5.45
N ASP A 327 -8.64 9.01 -5.85
CA ASP A 327 -8.38 7.58 -5.64
C ASP A 327 -7.52 7.28 -4.39
N SER A 328 -7.24 8.27 -3.53
CA SER A 328 -6.43 8.06 -2.32
C SER A 328 -7.21 7.25 -1.27
N SER A 329 -7.11 5.92 -1.39
CA SER A 329 -7.78 5.02 -0.45
C SER A 329 -7.14 5.08 0.94
N ALA A 330 -7.97 5.02 1.98
CA ALA A 330 -7.50 4.92 3.36
C ALA A 330 -6.60 3.69 3.57
N ALA A 331 -6.84 2.62 2.81
CA ALA A 331 -6.02 1.40 2.83
C ALA A 331 -4.59 1.66 2.34
N LEU A 332 -4.42 2.42 1.25
CA LEU A 332 -3.10 2.76 0.72
C LEU A 332 -2.35 3.70 1.67
N ALA A 333 -3.03 4.70 2.23
CA ALA A 333 -2.45 5.59 3.25
C ALA A 333 -1.98 4.79 4.49
N GLN A 334 -2.82 3.86 4.97
CA GLN A 334 -2.49 2.98 6.07
C GLN A 334 -1.29 2.07 5.75
N ALA A 335 -1.24 1.49 4.54
CA ALA A 335 -0.11 0.66 4.10
C ALA A 335 1.20 1.45 4.04
N SER A 336 1.14 2.70 3.57
CA SER A 336 2.31 3.60 3.48
C SER A 336 2.86 3.94 4.87
N LEU A 337 1.98 4.27 5.84
CA LEU A 337 2.38 4.48 7.23
C LEU A 337 2.97 3.22 7.89
N VAL A 338 2.43 2.04 7.60
CA VAL A 338 3.00 0.77 8.10
C VAL A 338 4.40 0.53 7.52
N SER A 339 4.61 0.81 6.24
CA SER A 339 5.93 0.69 5.62
C SER A 339 6.92 1.69 6.20
N ALA A 340 6.50 2.93 6.45
CA ALA A 340 7.30 3.91 7.16
C ALA A 340 7.69 3.45 8.57
N LEU A 341 6.72 2.96 9.34
CA LEU A 341 6.93 2.42 10.68
C LEU A 341 7.99 1.32 10.68
N ARG A 342 7.93 0.40 9.72
CA ARG A 342 8.92 -0.68 9.58
C ARG A 342 10.31 -0.15 9.26
N ALA A 343 10.43 0.83 8.37
CA ALA A 343 11.71 1.42 8.00
C ALA A 343 12.36 2.17 9.17
N LEU A 344 11.57 2.98 9.89
CA LEU A 344 12.03 3.72 11.07
C LEU A 344 12.46 2.78 12.21
N LEU A 345 11.69 1.71 12.47
CA LEU A 345 12.09 0.67 13.42
C LEU A 345 13.39 -0.02 12.99
N ALA A 346 13.53 -0.32 11.69
CA ALA A 346 14.74 -0.98 11.17
C ALA A 346 16.00 -0.11 11.31
N THR A 347 15.86 1.21 11.31
CA THR A 347 16.94 2.16 11.59
C THR A 347 17.07 2.54 13.07
N GLU A 348 16.30 1.90 13.95
CA GLU A 348 16.23 2.21 15.39
C GLU A 348 15.85 3.67 15.69
N ASP A 349 15.15 4.33 14.78
CA ASP A 349 14.63 5.68 14.97
C ASP A 349 13.30 5.63 15.74
N TYR A 350 13.40 5.43 17.06
CA TYR A 350 12.24 5.32 17.94
C TYR A 350 11.43 6.61 18.03
N ALA A 351 12.08 7.77 17.92
CA ALA A 351 11.41 9.06 17.95
C ALA A 351 10.58 9.26 16.68
N GLY A 352 11.17 8.99 15.51
CA GLY A 352 10.42 9.01 14.26
C GLY A 352 9.32 7.94 14.19
N THR A 353 9.56 6.76 14.77
CA THR A 353 8.54 5.71 14.89
C THR A 353 7.33 6.19 15.71
N TRP A 354 7.57 6.94 16.80
CA TRP A 354 6.49 7.56 17.57
C TRP A 354 5.71 8.58 16.74
N VAL A 355 6.39 9.43 15.96
CA VAL A 355 5.72 10.38 15.05
C VAL A 355 4.83 9.64 14.05
N ALA A 356 5.33 8.57 13.43
CA ALA A 356 4.56 7.76 12.48
C ALA A 356 3.33 7.09 13.11
N LEU A 357 3.44 6.58 14.35
CA LEU A 357 2.31 6.02 15.09
C LEU A 357 1.22 7.06 15.36
N ARG A 358 1.63 8.27 15.78
CA ARG A 358 0.72 9.37 16.06
C ARG A 358 -0.06 9.82 14.82
N GLN A 359 0.56 9.74 13.64
CA GLN A 359 -0.12 10.03 12.38
C GLN A 359 -1.29 9.07 12.07
N PHE A 360 -1.36 7.85 12.62
CA PHE A 360 -2.58 7.04 12.47
C PHE A 360 -3.79 7.72 13.13
N ALA A 361 -3.65 8.13 14.39
CA ALA A 361 -4.73 8.79 15.13
C ALA A 361 -5.10 10.15 14.52
N GLU A 362 -4.12 10.99 14.22
CA GLU A 362 -4.37 12.34 13.69
C GLU A 362 -5.03 12.33 12.31
N ARG A 363 -4.79 11.28 11.52
CA ARG A 363 -5.40 11.11 10.20
C ARG A 363 -6.70 10.31 10.23
N GLY A 364 -7.15 9.85 11.40
CA GLY A 364 -8.37 9.04 11.54
C GLY A 364 -8.22 7.64 10.92
N LEU A 365 -7.01 7.11 10.84
CA LEU A 365 -6.69 5.78 10.33
C LEU A 365 -6.59 4.78 11.49
N ALA A 366 -7.19 3.60 11.30
CA ALA A 366 -7.05 2.51 12.27
C ALA A 366 -5.63 1.93 12.23
N VAL A 367 -5.05 1.68 13.41
CA VAL A 367 -3.76 1.00 13.50
C VAL A 367 -3.96 -0.49 13.19
N PRO A 368 -3.33 -1.02 12.12
CA PRO A 368 -3.47 -2.43 11.80
C PRO A 368 -2.78 -3.32 12.85
N PRO A 369 -3.28 -4.55 13.11
CA PRO A 369 -2.62 -5.53 13.99
C PRO A 369 -1.15 -5.79 13.62
N GLN A 370 -0.83 -5.69 12.34
CA GLN A 370 0.53 -5.84 11.81
C GLN A 370 1.48 -4.77 12.36
N ALA A 371 1.02 -3.54 12.58
CA ALA A 371 1.84 -2.48 13.19
C ALA A 371 2.27 -2.85 14.61
N TYR A 372 1.36 -3.40 15.42
CA TYR A 372 1.68 -3.94 16.74
C TYR A 372 2.69 -5.07 16.64
N LEU A 373 2.51 -6.00 15.70
CA LEU A 373 3.44 -7.10 15.49
C LEU A 373 4.86 -6.60 15.20
N TYR A 374 5.00 -5.59 14.34
CA TYR A 374 6.30 -5.05 13.98
C TYR A 374 7.01 -4.39 15.16
N VAL A 375 6.29 -3.55 15.92
CA VAL A 375 6.84 -2.90 17.12
C VAL A 375 7.24 -3.95 18.16
N VAL A 376 6.34 -4.87 18.49
CA VAL A 376 6.57 -5.91 19.49
C VAL A 376 7.74 -6.80 19.09
N ARG A 377 7.77 -7.32 17.85
CA ARG A 377 8.88 -8.17 17.39
C ARG A 377 10.21 -7.43 17.42
N HIS A 378 10.22 -6.16 17.04
CA HIS A 378 11.44 -5.34 17.09
C HIS A 378 11.94 -5.21 18.53
N LEU A 379 11.07 -4.82 19.47
CA LEU A 379 11.43 -4.67 20.87
C LEU A 379 11.85 -6.01 21.50
N THR A 380 11.14 -7.10 21.24
CA THR A 380 11.52 -8.45 21.69
C THR A 380 12.92 -8.82 21.19
N LYS A 381 13.21 -8.57 19.91
CA LYS A 381 14.54 -8.81 19.35
C LYS A 381 15.60 -7.96 20.06
N GLN A 382 15.32 -6.68 20.32
CA GLN A 382 16.24 -5.79 21.02
C GLN A 382 16.51 -6.25 22.46
N ILE A 383 15.46 -6.67 23.19
CA ILE A 383 15.58 -7.22 24.54
C ILE A 383 16.43 -8.49 24.54
N ARG A 384 16.17 -9.43 23.63
CA ARG A 384 16.99 -10.66 23.50
C ARG A 384 18.45 -10.33 23.21
N ASN A 385 18.67 -9.42 22.26
CA ASN A 385 20.02 -8.97 21.90
C ASN A 385 20.73 -8.30 23.08
N SER A 386 20.04 -7.48 23.88
CA SER A 386 20.64 -6.79 25.02
C SER A 386 20.94 -7.74 26.18
N VAL A 387 20.05 -8.70 26.45
CA VAL A 387 20.29 -9.77 27.45
C VAL A 387 21.50 -10.60 27.06
N ALA A 388 21.58 -11.05 25.80
CA ALA A 388 22.73 -11.80 25.30
C ALA A 388 24.04 -10.99 25.37
N ALA A 389 23.99 -9.68 25.09
CA ALA A 389 25.15 -8.79 25.22
C ALA A 389 25.63 -8.71 26.68
N THR A 390 24.68 -8.52 27.59
CA THR A 390 24.94 -8.40 29.02
C THR A 390 25.58 -9.69 29.54
N HIS A 391 25.05 -10.85 29.16
CA HIS A 391 25.64 -12.14 29.54
C HIS A 391 27.07 -12.31 29.01
N ALA A 392 27.33 -11.93 27.76
CA ALA A 392 28.68 -12.00 27.18
C ALA A 392 29.66 -11.05 27.89
N GLU A 393 29.23 -9.83 28.22
CA GLU A 393 30.01 -8.87 29.01
C GLU A 393 30.33 -9.44 30.39
N VAL A 394 29.33 -9.98 31.10
CA VAL A 394 29.49 -10.62 32.42
C VAL A 394 30.45 -11.81 32.35
N SER A 395 30.31 -12.71 31.37
CA SER A 395 31.23 -13.85 31.20
C SER A 395 32.66 -13.38 30.92
N SER A 396 32.84 -12.34 30.09
CA SER A 396 34.16 -11.79 29.79
C SER A 396 34.82 -11.14 31.00
N TYR A 397 34.02 -10.47 31.83
CA TYR A 397 34.44 -9.85 33.07
C TYR A 397 34.79 -10.89 34.13
N ALA A 398 33.97 -11.92 34.32
CA ALA A 398 34.27 -13.04 35.21
C ALA A 398 35.63 -13.68 34.84
N ALA A 399 35.86 -13.95 33.56
CA ALA A 399 37.15 -14.46 33.07
C ALA A 399 38.32 -13.48 33.28
N ALA A 400 38.07 -12.17 33.34
CA ALA A 400 39.09 -11.15 33.63
C ALA A 400 39.41 -11.06 35.13
N VAL A 401 38.39 -11.22 35.99
CA VAL A 401 38.51 -11.32 37.44
C VAL A 401 39.27 -12.59 37.83
N GLU A 402 38.96 -13.74 37.21
CA GLU A 402 39.70 -15.00 37.39
C GLU A 402 41.17 -14.88 36.99
N ARG A 403 41.47 -14.07 35.97
CA ARG A 403 42.85 -13.74 35.55
C ARG A 403 43.53 -12.70 36.44
N GLY A 404 42.87 -12.19 37.48
CA GLY A 404 43.39 -11.17 38.39
C GLY A 404 43.57 -9.79 37.75
N THR A 405 42.98 -9.55 36.57
CA THR A 405 43.16 -8.31 35.81
C THR A 405 42.22 -7.19 36.25
N VAL A 406 41.11 -7.52 36.93
CA VAL A 406 40.10 -6.56 37.40
C VAL A 406 39.57 -6.99 38.77
N GLN A 407 39.25 -6.05 39.66
CA GLN A 407 38.59 -6.36 40.94
C GLN A 407 37.10 -6.69 40.76
N PRO A 408 36.51 -7.60 41.57
CA PRO A 408 35.10 -7.97 41.49
C PRO A 408 34.16 -6.79 41.80
N ARG A 409 33.06 -6.67 41.04
CA ARG A 409 31.98 -5.70 41.26
C ARG A 409 30.81 -6.39 41.97
N GLU A 410 30.15 -5.67 42.87
CA GLU A 410 29.16 -6.19 43.82
C GLU A 410 27.78 -6.49 43.22
N ARG A 411 27.49 -6.08 41.97
CA ARG A 411 26.25 -6.44 41.25
C ARG A 411 26.46 -6.55 39.75
N ASP A 412 25.93 -7.63 39.17
CA ASP A 412 25.73 -7.73 37.73
C ASP A 412 24.51 -6.91 37.33
N PRO A 413 24.64 -5.96 36.38
CA PRO A 413 23.50 -5.18 35.95
C PRO A 413 22.56 -6.06 35.11
N ILE A 414 21.31 -6.22 35.56
CA ILE A 414 20.23 -6.74 34.71
C ILE A 414 20.18 -5.91 33.43
N SER A 415 19.95 -6.55 32.29
CA SER A 415 19.79 -5.87 31.00
C SER A 415 18.72 -4.77 31.13
N ARG A 416 19.13 -3.50 31.03
CA ARG A 416 18.24 -2.34 31.25
C ARG A 416 17.01 -2.32 30.33
N TRP A 417 17.17 -2.80 29.10
CA TRP A 417 16.06 -2.98 28.16
C TRP A 417 15.01 -3.97 28.68
N TYR A 418 15.45 -5.04 29.34
CA TYR A 418 14.57 -6.02 29.96
C TYR A 418 13.84 -5.41 31.16
N ALA A 419 14.58 -4.78 32.07
CA ALA A 419 14.04 -4.14 33.27
C ALA A 419 12.97 -3.07 32.95
N HIS A 420 13.27 -2.14 32.03
CA HIS A 420 12.35 -1.03 31.74
C HIS A 420 11.14 -1.40 30.86
N LEU A 421 11.27 -2.37 29.95
CA LEU A 421 10.18 -2.76 29.04
C LEU A 421 9.34 -3.94 29.52
N ILE A 422 9.90 -4.84 30.34
CA ILE A 422 9.19 -6.04 30.83
C ILE A 422 8.94 -5.95 32.35
N GLY A 423 9.83 -5.29 33.09
CA GLY A 423 9.80 -5.16 34.56
C GLY A 423 10.86 -6.03 35.23
N GLU A 424 11.45 -5.52 36.32
CA GLU A 424 12.56 -6.17 37.04
C GLU A 424 12.18 -7.52 37.66
N ASP A 425 10.94 -7.66 38.14
CA ASP A 425 10.46 -8.88 38.82
C ASP A 425 9.88 -9.94 37.86
N SER A 426 10.02 -9.74 36.55
CA SER A 426 9.41 -10.66 35.58
C SER A 426 10.27 -11.92 35.40
N THR A 427 9.74 -13.08 35.77
CA THR A 427 10.28 -14.40 35.40
C THR A 427 9.73 -14.85 34.05
N LEU A 428 9.87 -13.99 33.04
CA LEU A 428 9.29 -14.22 31.73
C LEU A 428 10.21 -15.09 30.88
N ASP A 429 9.68 -16.18 30.31
CA ASP A 429 10.42 -16.93 29.30
C ASP A 429 10.55 -16.10 28.02
N LEU A 430 11.77 -15.61 27.77
CA LEU A 430 12.09 -14.83 26.57
C LEU A 430 12.00 -15.64 25.28
N ALA A 431 11.86 -16.98 25.31
CA ALA A 431 11.61 -17.80 24.13
C ALA A 431 10.14 -17.76 23.68
N ASP A 432 9.19 -17.50 24.59
CA ASP A 432 7.77 -17.40 24.27
C ASP A 432 7.41 -16.00 23.73
N ASP A 433 7.41 -15.88 22.40
CA ASP A 433 7.02 -14.64 21.70
C ASP A 433 5.65 -14.11 22.13
N ALA A 434 4.68 -14.99 22.45
CA ALA A 434 3.32 -14.58 22.81
C ALA A 434 3.27 -14.00 24.23
N ALA A 435 3.99 -14.59 25.17
CA ALA A 435 4.12 -14.08 26.54
C ALA A 435 4.86 -12.73 26.57
N VAL A 436 5.96 -12.59 25.82
CA VAL A 436 6.69 -11.32 25.67
C VAL A 436 5.81 -10.26 25.03
N ALA A 437 5.08 -10.62 23.97
CA ALA A 437 4.15 -9.70 23.31
C ALA A 437 3.07 -9.20 24.26
N ALA A 438 2.41 -10.10 25.00
CA ALA A 438 1.38 -9.74 25.96
C ALA A 438 1.92 -8.80 27.04
N ARG A 439 3.12 -9.08 27.58
CA ARG A 439 3.72 -8.24 28.62
C ARG A 439 4.15 -6.86 28.10
N LEU A 440 4.73 -6.78 26.90
CA LEU A 440 5.05 -5.51 26.25
C LEU A 440 3.81 -4.66 26.05
N LEU A 441 2.72 -5.24 25.54
CA LEU A 441 1.47 -4.50 25.32
C LEU A 441 0.83 -4.04 26.63
N ALA A 442 0.83 -4.89 27.67
CA ALA A 442 0.38 -4.49 29.01
C ALA A 442 1.22 -3.31 29.54
N ARG A 443 2.56 -3.38 29.41
CA ARG A 443 3.45 -2.29 29.81
C ARG A 443 3.29 -1.01 28.97
N GLY A 444 2.82 -1.14 27.73
CA GLY A 444 2.44 -0.02 26.88
C GLY A 444 1.13 0.66 27.32
N GLN A 445 0.17 -0.11 27.85
CA GLN A 445 -1.08 0.45 28.39
C GLN A 445 -0.86 1.26 29.66
N GLU A 446 0.11 0.84 30.48
CA GLU A 446 0.49 1.60 31.65
C GLU A 446 0.95 2.99 31.19
N PRO A 447 0.20 4.06 31.56
CA PRO A 447 0.67 5.41 31.31
C PRO A 447 2.05 5.51 31.91
N ILE A 448 2.91 6.26 31.25
CA ILE A 448 4.22 6.52 31.83
C ILE A 448 3.96 7.52 32.97
N GLU A 449 3.44 7.05 34.12
CA GLU A 449 3.18 7.86 35.33
C GLU A 449 4.50 8.34 35.96
N GLU A 450 5.61 7.66 35.62
CA GLU A 450 6.96 8.19 35.77
C GLU A 450 7.28 9.35 34.80
N LEU A 451 6.35 9.78 33.93
CA LEU A 451 6.52 10.80 32.86
C LEU A 451 5.31 11.71 32.49
N ALA A 452 4.11 11.61 33.07
CA ALA A 452 3.01 12.57 32.80
C ALA A 452 1.98 12.69 33.94
N ASP A 453 1.32 13.86 34.02
CA ASP A 453 0.16 14.13 34.89
C ASP A 453 -1.04 13.24 34.50
N PRO A 454 -1.89 12.86 35.47
CA PRO A 454 -3.02 11.98 35.22
C PRO A 454 -3.98 12.58 34.18
N PRO A 455 -4.61 11.76 33.33
CA PRO A 455 -5.65 12.24 32.43
C PRO A 455 -6.78 12.89 33.26
N SER A 456 -7.32 14.01 32.77
CA SER A 456 -8.50 14.66 33.33
C SER A 456 -9.61 13.62 33.52
N THR A 457 -10.00 13.40 34.77
CA THR A 457 -10.85 12.32 35.30
C THR A 457 -12.32 12.35 34.85
N SER A 458 -12.65 12.93 33.70
CA SER A 458 -14.04 13.10 33.26
C SER A 458 -14.59 12.01 32.32
N GLU A 459 -13.86 10.94 32.00
CA GLU A 459 -14.32 9.87 31.08
C GLU A 459 -14.04 8.43 31.57
N GLN A 460 -14.06 8.19 32.89
CA GLN A 460 -13.67 6.90 33.50
C GLN A 460 -14.69 5.75 33.45
N ASP A 461 -15.71 5.82 32.58
CA ASP A 461 -16.63 4.70 32.31
C ASP A 461 -16.38 4.01 30.95
N ALA A 462 -15.29 4.36 30.25
CA ALA A 462 -14.93 3.70 28.99
C ALA A 462 -14.35 2.30 29.24
N ALA A 463 -15.02 1.26 28.72
CA ALA A 463 -14.52 -0.12 28.73
C ALA A 463 -13.05 -0.20 28.30
N ALA A 464 -12.26 -1.03 29.00
CA ALA A 464 -10.83 -1.18 28.74
C ALA A 464 -10.55 -1.37 27.23
N PRO A 465 -9.59 -0.62 26.66
CA PRO A 465 -9.32 -0.67 25.22
C PRO A 465 -8.96 -2.09 24.79
N ILE A 466 -9.62 -2.56 23.73
CA ILE A 466 -9.38 -3.89 23.16
C ILE A 466 -7.98 -3.92 22.55
N LEU A 467 -7.07 -4.70 23.13
CA LEU A 467 -5.74 -4.95 22.58
C LEU A 467 -5.74 -6.16 21.65
N PRO A 468 -4.89 -6.16 20.60
CA PRO A 468 -4.70 -7.35 19.80
C PRO A 468 -3.89 -8.38 20.59
N THR A 469 -4.32 -9.65 20.57
CA THR A 469 -3.50 -10.77 21.05
C THR A 469 -2.43 -11.11 20.01
N TYR A 470 -1.42 -11.89 20.39
CA TYR A 470 -0.40 -12.35 19.42
C TYR A 470 -1.00 -13.15 18.25
N ALA A 471 -2.09 -13.88 18.48
CA ALA A 471 -2.84 -14.55 17.41
C ALA A 471 -3.51 -13.57 16.43
N HIS A 472 -4.03 -12.42 16.93
CA HIS A 472 -4.56 -11.36 16.06
C HIS A 472 -3.45 -10.69 15.26
N MET A 473 -2.32 -10.39 15.93
CA MET A 473 -1.15 -9.76 15.31
C MET A 473 -0.56 -10.61 14.18
N THR A 474 -0.51 -11.94 14.35
CA THR A 474 -0.01 -12.90 13.36
C THR A 474 -1.04 -13.34 12.32
N LEU A 475 -2.23 -12.74 12.32
CA LEU A 475 -3.37 -13.07 11.43
C LEU A 475 -3.88 -14.51 11.55
N LYS A 476 -3.46 -15.26 12.58
CA LYS A 476 -4.00 -16.59 12.89
C LYS A 476 -5.45 -16.51 13.37
N LYS A 477 -5.85 -15.36 13.90
CA LYS A 477 -7.23 -15.06 14.29
C LYS A 477 -7.63 -13.69 13.75
N VAL A 478 -8.77 -13.62 13.08
CA VAL A 478 -9.29 -12.37 12.51
C VAL A 478 -9.94 -11.56 13.63
N LEU A 479 -9.62 -10.26 13.70
CA LEU A 479 -10.33 -9.35 14.60
C LEU A 479 -11.78 -9.17 14.15
N PRO A 480 -12.72 -8.96 15.09
CA PRO A 480 -14.06 -8.57 14.72
C PRO A 480 -14.02 -7.35 13.78
N PRO A 481 -14.86 -7.31 12.73
CA PRO A 481 -14.90 -6.17 11.82
C PRO A 481 -15.17 -4.90 12.63
N ARG A 482 -14.49 -3.80 12.26
CA ARG A 482 -14.58 -2.49 12.94
C ARG A 482 -13.98 -2.43 14.35
N THR A 483 -13.13 -3.38 14.73
CA THR A 483 -12.32 -3.24 15.96
C THR A 483 -11.24 -2.18 15.71
N PHE A 484 -11.27 -1.10 16.48
CA PHE A 484 -10.21 -0.08 16.46
C PHE A 484 -9.17 -0.41 17.53
N LEU A 485 -7.90 -0.40 17.12
CA LEU A 485 -6.78 -0.61 18.02
C LEU A 485 -6.11 0.75 18.29
N PRO A 486 -6.04 1.20 19.56
CA PRO A 486 -5.52 2.54 19.88
C PRO A 486 -3.99 2.60 19.77
N PRO A 487 -3.39 3.62 19.13
CA PRO A 487 -1.93 3.72 19.01
C PRO A 487 -1.21 3.94 20.35
N THR A 488 -1.91 4.44 21.38
CA THR A 488 -1.35 4.83 22.69
C THR A 488 -0.39 3.82 23.32
N PRO A 489 -0.69 2.50 23.36
CA PRO A 489 0.24 1.52 23.93
C PRO A 489 1.55 1.43 23.16
N LEU A 490 1.50 1.53 21.82
CA LEU A 490 2.69 1.53 20.98
C LEU A 490 3.49 2.82 21.15
N GLU A 491 2.80 3.97 21.24
CA GLU A 491 3.44 5.26 21.50
C GLU A 491 4.20 5.27 22.83
N ASN A 492 3.59 4.76 23.90
CA ASN A 492 4.23 4.64 25.21
C ASN A 492 5.46 3.73 25.16
N LEU A 493 5.38 2.61 24.42
CA LEU A 493 6.54 1.74 24.20
C LEU A 493 7.66 2.46 23.44
N MET A 494 7.34 3.28 22.44
CA MET A 494 8.35 4.06 21.71
C MET A 494 8.98 5.15 22.59
N ARG A 495 8.22 5.84 23.43
CA ARG A 495 8.78 6.80 24.42
C ARG A 495 9.79 6.13 25.36
N ARG A 496 9.47 4.94 25.88
CA ARG A 496 10.39 4.12 26.68
C ARG A 496 11.63 3.72 25.88
N ALA A 497 11.45 3.32 24.62
CA ALA A 497 12.58 2.98 23.74
C ALA A 497 13.49 4.18 23.43
N VAL A 498 12.93 5.39 23.25
CA VAL A 498 13.71 6.64 23.09
C VAL A 498 14.61 6.87 24.31
N LEU A 499 14.06 6.76 25.53
CA LEU A 499 14.84 6.85 26.77
C LEU A 499 15.98 5.83 26.80
N LEU A 500 15.67 4.58 26.45
CA LEU A 500 16.62 3.46 26.40
C LEU A 500 17.66 3.56 25.27
N SER A 501 17.50 4.49 24.32
CA SER A 501 18.41 4.71 23.20
C SER A 501 19.43 5.84 23.42
N ALA A 502 19.26 6.72 24.42
CA ALA A 502 20.14 7.88 24.67
C ALA A 502 21.63 7.48 24.94
N PRO A 503 22.69 8.28 24.80
CA PRO A 503 24.05 7.81 25.12
C PRO A 503 24.24 7.46 26.61
N LYS A 504 24.97 6.37 26.95
CA LYS A 504 25.20 5.92 28.36
C LYS A 504 25.68 7.05 29.29
N ALA A 505 26.55 7.94 28.80
CA ALA A 505 27.11 9.07 29.58
C ALA A 505 26.05 10.07 30.06
N LYS A 506 25.01 10.32 29.25
CA LYS A 506 23.90 11.19 29.64
C LYS A 506 22.90 10.49 30.57
N ARG A 507 22.87 9.15 30.61
CA ARG A 507 21.85 8.38 31.33
C ARG A 507 22.06 8.35 32.85
N TRP A 508 23.30 8.30 33.31
CA TRP A 508 23.60 8.20 34.76
C TRP A 508 23.27 9.49 35.51
N GLU A 509 23.21 10.62 34.79
CA GLU A 509 22.73 11.89 35.33
C GLU A 509 21.21 11.87 35.61
N TYR A 510 20.47 10.96 34.96
CA TYR A 510 19.01 10.89 35.01
C TYR A 510 18.46 9.76 35.88
N ASP A 511 19.27 8.73 36.20
CA ASP A 511 18.85 7.60 37.07
C ASP A 511 18.41 8.08 38.49
N GLY A 512 18.70 9.33 38.86
CA GLY A 512 18.18 9.99 40.09
C GLY A 512 17.28 11.22 39.86
N ARG A 513 16.92 11.55 38.61
CA ARG A 513 16.14 12.76 38.25
C ARG A 513 15.15 12.45 37.13
N PRO A 514 14.00 11.84 37.44
CA PRO A 514 13.02 11.40 36.44
C PRO A 514 12.54 12.56 35.56
N GLU A 515 12.34 13.75 36.12
CA GLU A 515 11.93 14.98 35.41
C GLU A 515 12.85 15.35 34.24
N GLN A 516 14.15 15.23 34.42
CA GLN A 516 15.13 15.57 33.38
C GLN A 516 15.13 14.52 32.25
N ALA A 517 14.92 13.24 32.60
CA ALA A 517 14.71 12.19 31.60
C ALA A 517 13.46 12.49 30.74
N ARG A 518 12.41 13.06 31.36
CA ARG A 518 11.19 13.50 30.65
C ARG A 518 11.46 14.60 29.66
N ALA A 519 12.11 15.66 30.12
CA ALA A 519 12.45 16.78 29.28
C ALA A 519 13.26 16.33 28.08
N MET A 520 14.27 15.47 28.28
CA MET A 520 15.09 14.92 27.19
C MET A 520 14.27 14.09 26.20
N VAL A 521 13.41 13.18 26.68
CA VAL A 521 12.56 12.36 25.78
C VAL A 521 11.62 13.27 25.00
N GLN A 522 10.94 14.19 25.66
CA GLN A 522 9.98 15.09 25.02
C GLN A 522 10.66 16.00 24.00
N GLU A 523 11.82 16.58 24.34
CA GLU A 523 12.63 17.39 23.42
C GLU A 523 12.99 16.61 22.15
N LYS A 524 13.43 15.35 22.29
CA LYS A 524 13.72 14.49 21.13
C LYS A 524 12.49 14.17 20.29
N LEU A 525 11.34 13.96 20.92
CA LEU A 525 10.09 13.73 20.20
C LEU A 525 9.66 14.99 19.44
N ASP A 526 9.82 16.16 20.04
CA ASP A 526 9.50 17.46 19.43
C ASP A 526 10.48 17.83 18.30
N GLU A 527 11.76 17.46 18.44
CA GLU A 527 12.75 17.55 17.35
C GLU A 527 12.37 16.65 16.18
N ALA A 528 12.10 15.37 16.44
CA ALA A 528 11.66 14.42 15.41
C ALA A 528 10.36 14.87 14.74
N TRP A 529 9.41 15.40 15.52
CA TRP A 529 8.16 15.95 15.01
C TRP A 529 8.40 17.08 14.01
N ARG A 530 9.17 18.10 14.41
CA ARG A 530 9.51 19.25 13.53
C ARG A 530 10.28 18.82 12.28
N ALA A 531 11.15 17.81 12.41
CA ALA A 531 11.91 17.30 11.27
C ALA A 531 11.02 16.52 10.28
N MET A 532 10.04 15.76 10.77
CA MET A 532 9.26 14.81 9.96
C MET A 532 7.89 15.33 9.51
N VAL A 533 7.30 16.29 10.21
CA VAL A 533 5.97 16.82 9.92
C VAL A 533 6.11 18.29 9.50
N PRO A 534 6.06 18.59 8.19
CA PRO A 534 6.19 19.97 7.71
C PRO A 534 5.09 20.89 8.25
N GLU A 535 5.46 22.03 8.81
CA GLU A 535 4.52 23.04 9.28
C GLU A 535 3.84 23.76 8.10
N GLY A 536 2.65 24.33 8.35
CA GLY A 536 1.91 25.13 7.36
C GLY A 536 1.18 24.33 6.27
N LEU A 537 1.16 23.00 6.36
CA LEU A 537 0.38 22.15 5.46
C LEU A 537 -0.96 21.76 6.07
N GLU A 538 -2.03 21.85 5.27
CA GLU A 538 -3.29 21.19 5.61
C GLU A 538 -3.19 19.71 5.25
N TYR A 539 -3.50 18.87 6.22
CA TYR A 539 -3.43 17.43 6.03
C TYR A 539 -4.81 16.80 5.97
N TRP A 540 -4.95 15.78 5.14
CA TRP A 540 -6.17 15.03 5.01
C TRP A 540 -6.44 14.19 6.27
N THR A 541 -7.72 14.13 6.66
CA THR A 541 -8.20 13.27 7.74
C THR A 541 -9.30 12.38 7.18
N TRP A 542 -9.08 11.07 7.17
CA TRP A 542 -10.12 10.13 6.80
C TRP A 542 -11.13 10.09 7.94
N ARG A 543 -12.33 10.61 7.70
CA ARG A 543 -13.48 10.39 8.56
C ARG A 543 -13.96 8.94 8.34
N GLN A 544 -13.21 7.98 8.84
CA GLN A 544 -13.80 6.66 9.10
C GLN A 544 -14.84 6.92 10.18
N ASP A 545 -16.12 6.91 9.83
CA ASP A 545 -17.23 7.28 10.71
C ASP A 545 -17.48 6.14 11.73
N TRP A 546 -16.48 5.86 12.57
CA TRP A 546 -16.43 4.73 13.51
C TRP A 546 -17.41 4.88 14.67
N ARG A 547 -17.88 6.10 14.94
CA ARG A 547 -18.96 6.40 15.91
C ARG A 547 -20.33 6.04 15.36
N ARG A 548 -20.51 5.90 14.04
CA ARG A 548 -21.75 5.39 13.45
C ARG A 548 -21.75 3.87 13.53
N VAL A 549 -22.01 3.36 14.73
CA VAL A 549 -22.60 2.03 14.89
C VAL A 549 -23.94 2.10 14.15
N VAL A 550 -23.96 1.70 12.87
CA VAL A 550 -25.23 1.39 12.19
C VAL A 550 -25.89 0.35 13.09
N PRO A 551 -27.07 0.63 13.68
CA PRO A 551 -27.71 -0.32 14.56
C PRO A 551 -27.78 -1.64 13.83
N ALA A 552 -27.25 -2.70 14.43
CA ALA A 552 -27.41 -4.04 13.91
C ALA A 552 -28.92 -4.25 13.80
N ARG A 553 -29.47 -4.14 12.58
CA ARG A 553 -30.87 -4.47 12.31
C ARG A 553 -30.95 -5.96 12.62
N HIS A 554 -31.39 -6.29 13.83
CA HIS A 554 -31.75 -7.63 14.20
C HIS A 554 -32.76 -8.10 13.14
N ARG A 555 -32.29 -8.97 12.23
CA ARG A 555 -33.17 -9.82 11.45
C ARG A 555 -33.96 -10.64 12.46
N ARG A 556 -35.15 -10.15 12.81
CA ARG A 556 -36.19 -11.00 13.38
C ARG A 556 -36.46 -12.06 12.31
N ARG A 557 -35.93 -13.27 12.51
CA ARG A 557 -36.44 -14.45 11.83
C ARG A 557 -37.93 -14.52 12.17
N ARG A 558 -38.77 -14.41 11.14
CA ARG A 558 -40.13 -14.95 11.14
C ARG A 558 -40.09 -16.20 10.29
#